data_AF-A0A2H6FAR0-F1
#
_entry.id   AF-A0A2H6FAR0-F1
#
_cell.length_a   1.000
_cell.length_b   1.000
_cell.length_c   1.000
_cell.angle_alpha   90.00
_cell.angle_beta   90.00
_cell.angle_gamma   90.00
#
_symmetry.space_group_name_H-M   'P 1'
#
loop_
_entity.id
_entity.type
_entity.pdbx_description
1 polymer ?
#
loop_
_entity_poly.entity_id
_entity_poly.type
_entity_poly.pdbx_seq_one_letter_code
_entity_poly.pdbx_strand_id
1 'polypeptide(L)'
;MNELYNSSWLTTARETVTSDSWAYDVMEFIPGSGEVYLKTIQTWYEEYPNISEHLKNQLENLDTASHLGGVNELFWWELMKKFGWKAQPIKVGSERRPDFHITGPSEFFCEVTTLNISKSDRTALECENSVELDHEATIYRALRKIAEDKKEQIDYGLKKGGASILVLFDYTTWSGLATNFSQIFQQKLFEADNGFSKLPESLSAIVYIEKKIICARFRVSIERSAVFHNPYAEYPLSETVFFTMFCQHEKGREKVLPSTSIKLWEGWFCL
;
A
#
# COMPACT_ATOMS: atom_id res chain seq x y z
N MET A 1 8.61 1.41 -26.41
CA MET A 1 8.39 2.11 -25.14
C MET A 1 7.01 1.75 -24.66
N ASN A 2 6.88 1.21 -23.44
CA ASN A 2 5.57 0.92 -22.84
C ASN A 2 5.11 2.18 -22.08
N GLU A 3 4.57 3.14 -22.83
CA GLU A 3 4.01 4.37 -22.27
C GLU A 3 2.61 4.08 -21.67
N LEU A 4 2.36 4.53 -20.43
CA LEU A 4 1.04 4.45 -19.76
C LEU A 4 0.14 5.62 -20.19
N TYR A 5 0.60 6.84 -19.95
CA TYR A 5 -0.25 8.04 -20.05
C TYR A 5 0.00 8.81 -21.34
N ASN A 6 -0.14 8.12 -22.47
CA ASN A 6 0.03 8.73 -23.78
C ASN A 6 -1.11 9.72 -24.12
N SER A 7 -0.99 10.41 -25.25
CA SER A 7 -2.00 11.40 -25.68
C SER A 7 -3.41 10.81 -25.84
N SER A 8 -3.54 9.55 -26.24
CA SER A 8 -4.85 8.88 -26.36
C SER A 8 -5.50 8.69 -24.99
N TRP A 9 -4.72 8.25 -23.99
CA TRP A 9 -5.23 8.10 -22.63
C TRP A 9 -5.64 9.46 -22.05
N LEU A 10 -4.80 10.49 -22.24
CA LEU A 10 -5.11 11.85 -21.76
C LEU A 10 -6.40 12.41 -22.35
N THR A 11 -6.63 12.23 -23.66
CA THR A 11 -7.88 12.63 -24.31
C THR A 11 -9.07 11.88 -23.72
N THR A 12 -8.96 10.55 -23.62
CA THR A 12 -10.03 9.71 -23.07
C THR A 12 -10.39 10.13 -21.65
N ALA A 13 -9.38 10.28 -20.78
CA ALA A 13 -9.60 10.68 -19.40
C ALA A 13 -10.23 12.08 -19.31
N ARG A 14 -9.83 13.06 -20.14
CA ARG A 14 -10.49 14.38 -20.15
C ARG A 14 -11.97 14.33 -20.57
N GLU A 15 -12.34 13.42 -21.47
CA GLU A 15 -13.71 13.30 -21.98
C GLU A 15 -14.63 12.47 -21.08
N THR A 16 -14.06 11.57 -20.27
CA THR A 16 -14.83 10.54 -19.54
C THR A 16 -14.74 10.63 -18.03
N VAL A 17 -13.80 11.41 -17.49
CA VAL A 17 -13.57 11.46 -16.05
C VAL A 17 -14.75 12.07 -15.30
N THR A 18 -15.15 11.38 -14.24
CA THR A 18 -16.17 11.80 -13.29
C THR A 18 -15.51 12.20 -11.97
N SER A 19 -16.17 13.01 -11.14
CA SER A 19 -15.61 13.53 -9.89
C SER A 19 -15.25 12.47 -8.84
N ASP A 20 -15.72 11.23 -9.00
CA ASP A 20 -15.41 10.08 -8.15
C ASP A 20 -14.18 9.26 -8.63
N SER A 21 -13.60 9.65 -9.77
CA SER A 21 -12.37 9.05 -10.32
C SER A 21 -11.12 9.78 -9.82
N TRP A 22 -10.06 9.03 -9.50
CA TRP A 22 -8.73 9.56 -9.21
C TRP A 22 -8.19 10.48 -10.32
N ALA A 23 -8.59 10.23 -11.57
CA ALA A 23 -8.12 10.98 -12.71
C ALA A 23 -8.70 12.41 -12.72
N TYR A 24 -9.79 12.67 -11.98
CA TYR A 24 -10.44 13.98 -11.95
C TYR A 24 -9.49 15.01 -11.38
N ASP A 25 -9.01 14.76 -10.16
CA ASP A 25 -8.04 15.62 -9.47
C ASP A 25 -6.76 15.76 -10.31
N VAL A 26 -6.27 14.66 -10.89
CA VAL A 26 -5.07 14.69 -11.72
C VAL A 26 -5.25 15.58 -12.94
N MET A 27 -6.40 15.51 -13.61
CA MET A 27 -6.67 16.33 -14.80
C MET A 27 -6.92 17.80 -14.45
N GLU A 28 -7.60 18.08 -13.34
CA GLU A 28 -7.85 19.45 -12.87
C GLU A 28 -6.54 20.20 -12.61
N PHE A 29 -5.52 19.51 -12.10
CA PHE A 29 -4.22 20.09 -11.77
C PHE A 29 -3.12 19.83 -12.82
N ILE A 30 -3.50 19.70 -14.10
CA ILE A 30 -2.58 19.76 -15.25
C ILE A 30 -2.66 21.14 -15.92
N PRO A 31 -1.53 21.86 -16.10
CA PRO A 31 -0.16 21.52 -15.69
C PRO A 31 0.08 21.73 -14.19
N GLY A 32 0.97 20.94 -13.58
CA GLY A 32 1.31 21.06 -12.16
C GLY A 32 1.42 19.71 -11.42
N SER A 33 0.70 19.59 -10.30
CA SER A 33 0.72 18.38 -9.46
C SER A 33 0.23 17.13 -10.21
N GLY A 34 -0.76 17.25 -11.10
CA GLY A 34 -1.23 16.11 -11.89
C GLY A 34 -0.15 15.53 -12.78
N GLU A 35 0.64 16.37 -13.44
CA GLU A 35 1.75 15.94 -14.29
C GLU A 35 2.86 15.24 -13.49
N VAL A 36 3.20 15.78 -12.31
CA VAL A 36 4.21 15.18 -11.42
C VAL A 36 3.78 13.78 -10.95
N TYR A 37 2.49 13.61 -10.63
CA TYR A 37 1.92 12.34 -10.23
C TYR A 37 2.06 11.28 -11.35
N LEU A 38 1.57 11.61 -12.55
CA LEU A 38 1.62 10.71 -13.70
C LEU A 38 3.05 10.34 -14.11
N LYS A 39 3.98 11.32 -14.14
CA LYS A 39 5.39 11.06 -14.46
C LYS A 39 6.05 10.15 -13.43
N THR A 40 5.72 10.31 -12.15
CA THR A 40 6.29 9.47 -11.09
C THR A 40 5.88 8.01 -11.29
N ILE A 41 4.60 7.76 -11.58
CA ILE A 41 4.11 6.40 -11.86
C ILE A 41 4.74 5.84 -13.14
N GLN A 42 4.83 6.65 -14.20
CA GLN A 42 5.50 6.25 -15.45
C GLN A 42 6.93 5.79 -15.19
N THR A 43 7.72 6.54 -14.42
CA THR A 43 9.09 6.16 -14.08
C THR A 43 9.15 4.83 -13.33
N TRP A 44 8.31 4.63 -12.31
CA TRP A 44 8.29 3.36 -11.58
C TRP A 44 7.88 2.17 -12.44
N TYR A 45 6.92 2.39 -13.33
CA TYR A 45 6.46 1.37 -14.27
C TYR A 45 7.54 0.98 -15.28
N GLU A 46 8.32 1.93 -15.79
CA GLU A 46 9.46 1.67 -16.67
C GLU A 46 10.57 0.88 -15.99
N GLU A 47 10.76 1.09 -14.69
CA GLU A 47 11.73 0.38 -13.86
C GLU A 47 11.20 -0.96 -13.30
N TYR A 48 9.92 -1.26 -13.50
CA TYR A 48 9.29 -2.47 -12.98
C TYR A 48 9.69 -3.70 -13.83
N PRO A 49 10.17 -4.78 -13.21
CA PRO A 49 10.61 -5.94 -13.97
C PRO A 49 9.43 -6.71 -14.56
N ASN A 50 9.59 -7.20 -15.79
CA ASN A 50 8.58 -8.02 -16.48
C ASN A 50 7.19 -7.37 -16.54
N ILE A 51 7.13 -6.10 -16.97
CA ILE A 51 5.91 -5.33 -17.21
C ILE A 51 4.77 -6.22 -17.76
N SER A 52 3.67 -6.29 -17.02
CA SER A 52 2.48 -7.06 -17.39
C SER A 52 1.39 -6.16 -17.94
N GLU A 53 0.60 -6.67 -18.90
CA GLU A 53 -0.60 -5.97 -19.38
C GLU A 53 -1.62 -5.75 -18.26
N HIS A 54 -1.66 -6.66 -17.27
CA HIS A 54 -2.55 -6.52 -16.12
C HIS A 54 -2.25 -5.26 -15.31
N LEU A 55 -0.98 -5.06 -14.93
CA LEU A 55 -0.54 -3.87 -14.20
C LEU A 55 -0.75 -2.60 -15.04
N LYS A 56 -0.47 -2.66 -16.34
CA LYS A 56 -0.76 -1.57 -17.28
C LYS A 56 -2.23 -1.16 -17.21
N ASN A 57 -3.12 -2.14 -17.39
CA ASN A 57 -4.56 -1.94 -17.41
C ASN A 57 -5.07 -1.39 -16.07
N GLN A 58 -4.51 -1.83 -14.94
CA GLN A 58 -4.84 -1.27 -13.62
C GLN A 58 -4.44 0.20 -13.51
N LEU A 59 -3.22 0.55 -13.92
CA LEU A 59 -2.67 1.90 -13.82
C LEU A 59 -3.38 2.91 -14.74
N GLU A 60 -3.87 2.46 -15.89
CA GLU A 60 -4.65 3.25 -16.85
C GLU A 60 -6.16 3.28 -16.53
N ASN A 61 -6.64 2.42 -15.63
CA ASN A 61 -8.07 2.35 -15.31
C ASN A 61 -8.53 3.62 -14.59
N LEU A 62 -9.68 4.18 -14.98
CA LEU A 62 -10.27 5.36 -14.33
C LEU A 62 -10.97 5.01 -13.00
N ASP A 63 -11.22 3.73 -12.73
CA ASP A 63 -11.66 3.25 -11.42
C ASP A 63 -10.56 3.45 -10.37
N THR A 64 -10.89 4.20 -9.32
CA THR A 64 -9.98 4.55 -8.23
C THR A 64 -9.43 3.32 -7.51
N ALA A 65 -10.24 2.28 -7.28
CA ALA A 65 -9.76 1.09 -6.57
C ALA A 65 -8.72 0.31 -7.38
N SER A 66 -8.98 0.14 -8.68
CA SER A 66 -8.07 -0.53 -9.62
C SER A 66 -6.76 0.22 -9.78
N HIS A 67 -6.83 1.54 -10.00
CA HIS A 67 -5.64 2.39 -10.10
C HIS A 67 -4.80 2.37 -8.84
N LEU A 68 -5.42 2.54 -7.66
CA LEU A 68 -4.70 2.50 -6.39
C LEU A 68 -4.06 1.14 -6.13
N GLY A 69 -4.65 0.04 -6.58
CA GLY A 69 -4.04 -1.29 -6.55
C GLY A 69 -2.69 -1.30 -7.27
N GLY A 70 -2.69 -0.95 -8.55
CA GLY A 70 -1.46 -0.92 -9.35
C GLY A 70 -0.43 0.10 -8.85
N VAL A 71 -0.86 1.28 -8.40
CA VAL A 71 0.05 2.29 -7.83
C VAL A 71 0.67 1.82 -6.51
N ASN A 72 -0.06 1.05 -5.70
CA ASN A 72 0.49 0.50 -4.45
C ASN A 72 1.48 -0.63 -4.71
N GLU A 73 1.24 -1.48 -5.71
CA GLU A 73 2.20 -2.48 -6.17
C GLU A 73 3.52 -1.82 -6.59
N LEU A 74 3.45 -0.81 -7.48
CA LEU A 74 4.63 -0.04 -7.90
C LEU A 74 5.32 0.68 -6.74
N PHE A 75 4.55 1.29 -5.86
CA PHE A 75 5.10 2.02 -4.71
C PHE A 75 5.82 1.08 -3.74
N TRP A 76 5.24 -0.10 -3.48
CA TRP A 76 5.87 -1.11 -2.64
C TRP A 76 7.15 -1.65 -3.25
N TRP A 77 7.15 -1.92 -4.57
CA TRP A 77 8.36 -2.28 -5.32
C TRP A 77 9.49 -1.27 -5.13
N GLU A 78 9.18 0.02 -5.25
CA GLU A 78 10.17 1.08 -5.05
C GLU A 78 10.68 1.17 -3.61
N LEU A 79 9.82 0.93 -2.63
CA LEU A 79 10.23 0.82 -1.23
C LEU A 79 11.18 -0.36 -1.02
N MET A 80 10.83 -1.55 -1.53
CA MET A 80 11.69 -2.74 -1.45
C MET A 80 13.08 -2.49 -2.06
N LYS A 81 13.14 -1.85 -3.24
CA LYS A 81 14.41 -1.43 -3.87
C LYS A 81 15.22 -0.50 -2.96
N LYS A 82 14.58 0.50 -2.36
CA LYS A 82 15.24 1.45 -1.44
C LYS A 82 15.78 0.76 -0.20
N PHE A 83 15.12 -0.28 0.29
CA PHE A 83 15.58 -1.09 1.43
C PHE A 83 16.60 -2.18 1.03
N GLY A 84 16.98 -2.27 -0.24
CA GLY A 84 17.95 -3.24 -0.74
C GLY A 84 17.41 -4.67 -0.77
N TRP A 85 16.09 -4.85 -0.79
CA TRP A 85 15.47 -6.16 -0.87
C TRP A 85 15.57 -6.73 -2.28
N LYS A 86 15.71 -8.05 -2.37
CA LYS A 86 15.72 -8.78 -3.64
C LYS A 86 14.33 -9.34 -3.88
N ALA A 87 13.48 -8.56 -4.55
CA ALA A 87 12.11 -8.95 -4.88
C ALA A 87 11.95 -9.27 -6.37
N GLN A 88 10.99 -10.12 -6.69
CA GLN A 88 10.55 -10.40 -8.05
C GLN A 88 9.01 -10.44 -8.08
N PRO A 89 8.37 -9.75 -9.04
CA PRO A 89 6.93 -9.89 -9.25
C PRO A 89 6.59 -11.32 -9.66
N ILE A 90 5.50 -11.84 -9.12
CA ILE A 90 5.00 -13.16 -9.50
C ILE A 90 4.11 -13.00 -10.72
N LYS A 91 4.41 -13.76 -11.78
CA LYS A 91 3.63 -13.70 -13.02
C LYS A 91 2.17 -14.05 -12.75
N VAL A 92 1.27 -13.20 -13.25
CA VAL A 92 -0.17 -13.43 -13.27
C VAL A 92 -0.45 -14.76 -13.99
N GLY A 93 -1.25 -15.60 -13.35
CA GLY A 93 -1.65 -16.91 -13.88
C GLY A 93 -3.14 -17.16 -13.63
N SER A 94 -3.58 -18.40 -13.83
CA SER A 94 -4.97 -18.80 -13.59
C SER A 94 -5.36 -18.88 -12.12
N GLU A 95 -4.39 -18.89 -11.21
CA GLU A 95 -4.59 -18.97 -9.76
C GLU A 95 -4.34 -17.61 -9.12
N ARG A 96 -5.03 -17.31 -8.02
CA ARG A 96 -4.70 -16.16 -7.17
C ARG A 96 -3.35 -16.39 -6.51
N ARG A 97 -2.46 -15.42 -6.64
CA ARG A 97 -1.07 -15.47 -6.18
C ARG A 97 -0.70 -14.13 -5.55
N PRO A 98 0.25 -14.11 -4.61
CA PRO A 98 0.79 -12.88 -4.07
C PRO A 98 1.48 -12.07 -5.17
N ASP A 99 1.60 -10.77 -4.97
CA ASP A 99 2.23 -9.87 -5.94
C ASP A 99 3.74 -10.12 -6.09
N PHE A 100 4.43 -10.44 -4.99
CA PHE A 100 5.89 -10.56 -4.98
C PHE A 100 6.42 -11.82 -4.28
N HIS A 101 7.55 -12.31 -4.77
CA HIS A 101 8.45 -13.23 -4.09
C HIS A 101 9.72 -12.48 -3.69
N ILE A 102 10.01 -12.44 -2.40
CA ILE A 102 11.21 -11.83 -1.84
C ILE A 102 12.20 -12.95 -1.57
N THR A 103 13.43 -12.80 -2.04
CA THR A 103 14.55 -13.75 -1.90
C THR A 103 15.67 -13.22 -1.00
N GLY A 104 15.53 -11.98 -0.52
CA GLY A 104 16.46 -11.34 0.42
C GLY A 104 15.84 -10.06 0.99
N PRO A 105 16.00 -9.77 2.30
CA PRO A 105 16.98 -10.35 3.23
C PRO A 105 16.64 -11.74 3.77
N SER A 106 15.39 -12.17 3.63
CA SER A 106 14.93 -13.54 3.85
C SER A 106 13.97 -13.93 2.73
N GLU A 107 13.66 -15.22 2.63
CA GLU A 107 12.71 -15.71 1.64
C GLU A 107 11.27 -15.66 2.17
N PHE A 108 10.37 -14.99 1.45
CA PHE A 108 8.93 -14.91 1.77
C PHE A 108 8.10 -14.40 0.59
N PHE A 109 6.78 -14.53 0.70
CA PHE A 109 5.81 -14.04 -0.28
C PHE A 109 5.09 -12.80 0.26
N CYS A 110 4.74 -11.87 -0.62
CA CYS A 110 4.13 -10.60 -0.24
C CYS A 110 2.93 -10.29 -1.12
N GLU A 111 1.78 -10.15 -0.48
CA GLU A 111 0.57 -9.58 -1.08
C GLU A 111 0.47 -8.10 -0.70
N VAL A 112 0.14 -7.23 -1.65
CA VAL A 112 -0.10 -5.82 -1.42
C VAL A 112 -1.60 -5.54 -1.49
N THR A 113 -2.08 -4.73 -0.56
CA THR A 113 -3.47 -4.32 -0.59
C THR A 113 -3.72 -2.94 -0.01
N THR A 114 -4.92 -2.43 -0.28
CA THR A 114 -5.35 -1.10 0.09
C THR A 114 -6.50 -1.17 1.08
N LEU A 115 -6.44 -0.36 2.14
CA LEU A 115 -7.58 -0.05 3.00
C LEU A 115 -8.18 1.29 2.53
N ASN A 116 -9.26 1.19 1.76
CA ASN A 116 -9.98 2.36 1.27
C ASN A 116 -11.00 2.84 2.33
N ILE A 117 -11.27 4.15 2.34
CA ILE A 117 -12.44 4.74 3.02
C ILE A 117 -13.71 3.96 2.60
N SER A 118 -14.60 3.67 3.55
CA SER A 118 -15.83 2.93 3.24
C SER A 118 -16.73 3.77 2.34
N LYS A 119 -17.67 3.13 1.62
CA LYS A 119 -18.63 3.88 0.79
C LYS A 119 -19.49 4.81 1.65
N SER A 120 -19.90 4.36 2.84
CA SER A 120 -20.66 5.17 3.80
C SER A 120 -19.86 6.36 4.29
N ASP A 121 -18.60 6.16 4.68
CA ASP A 121 -17.73 7.26 5.14
C ASP A 121 -17.44 8.24 4.00
N ARG A 122 -17.27 7.75 2.76
CA ARG A 122 -17.07 8.61 1.59
C ARG A 122 -18.29 9.48 1.34
N THR A 123 -19.49 8.90 1.34
CA THR A 123 -20.74 9.66 1.17
C THR A 123 -20.94 10.68 2.30
N ALA A 124 -20.59 10.32 3.54
CA ALA A 124 -20.65 11.26 4.66
C ALA A 124 -19.67 12.43 4.47
N LEU A 125 -18.43 12.17 4.03
CA LEU A 125 -17.41 13.20 3.78
C LEU A 125 -17.81 14.15 2.64
N GLU A 126 -18.58 13.67 1.66
CA GLU A 126 -19.11 14.50 0.57
C GLU A 126 -20.28 15.40 1.03
N CYS A 127 -20.99 15.00 2.09
CA CYS A 127 -22.19 15.69 2.59
C CYS A 127 -21.92 16.61 3.79
N GLU A 128 -20.87 16.34 4.58
CA GLU A 128 -20.60 17.02 5.84
C GLU A 128 -19.17 17.57 5.91
N ASN A 129 -18.98 18.71 6.58
CA ASN A 129 -17.66 19.33 6.74
C ASN A 129 -16.73 18.56 7.70
N SER A 130 -17.25 17.60 8.47
CA SER A 130 -16.49 16.76 9.40
C SER A 130 -17.26 15.48 9.69
N VAL A 131 -16.63 14.32 9.47
CA VAL A 131 -17.22 12.99 9.75
C VAL A 131 -16.35 12.27 10.77
N GLU A 132 -16.97 11.73 11.81
CA GLU A 132 -16.32 10.78 12.70
C GLU A 132 -16.17 9.45 11.97
N LEU A 133 -14.93 9.05 11.69
CA LEU A 133 -14.66 7.79 11.00
C LEU A 133 -14.88 6.62 11.97
N ASP A 134 -15.64 5.62 11.52
CA ASP A 134 -15.81 4.37 12.26
C ASP A 134 -14.53 3.52 12.16
N HIS A 135 -13.61 3.74 13.10
CA HIS A 135 -12.37 3.00 13.20
C HIS A 135 -12.60 1.51 13.45
N GLU A 136 -13.64 1.15 14.18
CA GLU A 136 -13.96 -0.25 14.47
C GLU A 136 -14.40 -0.98 13.20
N ALA A 137 -15.34 -0.40 12.44
CA ALA A 137 -15.74 -0.94 11.15
C ALA A 137 -14.57 -1.01 10.16
N THR A 138 -13.68 -0.01 10.19
CA THR A 138 -12.46 0.01 9.35
C THR A 138 -11.51 -1.15 9.71
N ILE A 139 -11.33 -1.44 11.00
CA ILE A 139 -10.53 -2.57 11.47
C ILE A 139 -11.18 -3.89 11.06
N TYR A 140 -12.49 -4.06 11.25
CA TYR A 140 -13.20 -5.27 10.82
C TYR A 140 -13.10 -5.49 9.31
N ARG A 141 -13.18 -4.42 8.51
CA ARG A 141 -12.96 -4.50 7.06
C ARG A 141 -11.54 -4.91 6.73
N ALA A 142 -10.54 -4.39 7.44
CA ALA A 142 -9.15 -4.82 7.28
C ALA A 142 -9.03 -6.32 7.60
N LEU A 143 -9.45 -6.76 8.78
CA LEU A 143 -9.36 -8.18 9.20
C LEU A 143 -10.10 -9.12 8.26
N ARG A 144 -11.32 -8.79 7.84
CA ARG A 144 -12.08 -9.58 6.85
C ARG A 144 -11.34 -9.69 5.52
N LYS A 145 -10.74 -8.59 5.06
CA LYS A 145 -9.95 -8.59 3.82
C LYS A 145 -8.76 -9.55 3.90
N ILE A 146 -8.12 -9.63 5.07
CA ILE A 146 -7.02 -10.58 5.33
C ILE A 146 -7.54 -12.02 5.35
N ALA A 147 -8.61 -12.27 6.10
CA ALA A 147 -9.12 -13.61 6.37
C ALA A 147 -9.86 -14.24 5.18
N GLU A 148 -10.51 -13.42 4.34
CA GLU A 148 -11.41 -13.86 3.27
C GLU A 148 -10.87 -13.43 1.89
N ASP A 149 -10.79 -12.12 1.61
CA ASP A 149 -10.52 -11.61 0.26
C ASP A 149 -9.14 -12.00 -0.27
N LYS A 150 -8.13 -11.97 0.61
CA LYS A 150 -6.71 -12.20 0.29
C LYS A 150 -6.21 -13.56 0.74
N LYS A 151 -7.09 -14.42 1.26
CA LYS A 151 -6.72 -15.70 1.86
C LYS A 151 -5.93 -16.59 0.89
N GLU A 152 -6.38 -16.70 -0.36
CA GLU A 152 -5.72 -17.56 -1.36
C GLU A 152 -4.30 -17.11 -1.69
N GLN A 153 -4.07 -15.79 -1.80
CA GLN A 153 -2.74 -15.21 -2.00
C GLN A 153 -1.83 -15.42 -0.79
N ILE A 154 -2.36 -15.31 0.43
CA ILE A 154 -1.61 -15.55 1.67
C ILE A 154 -1.29 -17.05 1.83
N ASP A 155 -2.25 -17.93 1.55
CA ASP A 155 -2.06 -19.39 1.59
C ASP A 155 -1.07 -19.89 0.52
N TYR A 156 -0.74 -19.08 -0.47
CA TYR A 156 0.25 -19.43 -1.48
C TYR A 156 1.61 -19.75 -0.85
N GLY A 157 2.10 -18.93 0.10
CA GLY A 157 3.39 -19.19 0.72
C GLY A 157 3.39 -20.47 1.55
N LEU A 158 2.27 -20.78 2.22
CA LEU A 158 2.09 -22.06 2.90
C LEU A 158 2.22 -23.24 1.94
N LYS A 159 1.55 -23.18 0.77
CA LYS A 159 1.68 -24.19 -0.30
C LYS A 159 3.10 -24.30 -0.86
N LYS A 160 3.93 -23.27 -0.69
CA LYS A 160 5.34 -23.23 -1.10
C LYS A 160 6.32 -23.51 0.05
N GLY A 161 5.82 -23.75 1.26
CA GLY A 161 6.64 -24.01 2.45
C GLY A 161 7.39 -22.77 2.95
N GLY A 162 6.79 -21.58 2.84
CA GLY A 162 7.43 -20.32 3.20
C GLY A 162 6.49 -19.30 3.85
N ALA A 163 7.09 -18.30 4.48
CA ALA A 163 6.38 -17.19 5.12
C ALA A 163 5.61 -16.35 4.10
N SER A 164 4.46 -15.81 4.50
CA SER A 164 3.68 -14.86 3.71
C SER A 164 3.35 -13.62 4.52
N ILE A 165 3.48 -12.46 3.91
CA ILE A 165 3.09 -11.19 4.51
C ILE A 165 1.99 -10.51 3.70
N LEU A 166 1.25 -9.65 4.37
CA LEU A 166 0.35 -8.70 3.73
C LEU A 166 0.81 -7.27 4.00
N VAL A 167 0.99 -6.48 2.96
CA VAL A 167 1.22 -5.04 3.05
C VAL A 167 -0.11 -4.33 2.90
N LEU A 168 -0.50 -3.58 3.93
CA LEU A 168 -1.76 -2.84 4.00
C LEU A 168 -1.49 -1.35 3.90
N PHE A 169 -1.75 -0.76 2.74
CA PHE A 169 -1.70 0.69 2.56
C PHE A 169 -2.99 1.34 3.02
N ASP A 170 -2.90 2.19 4.03
CA ASP A 170 -4.05 2.90 4.58
C ASP A 170 -4.24 4.29 3.96
N TYR A 171 -5.43 4.50 3.40
CA TYR A 171 -5.89 5.76 2.83
C TYR A 171 -7.04 6.39 3.63
N THR A 172 -7.41 5.80 4.78
CA THR A 172 -8.48 6.30 5.65
C THR A 172 -8.07 7.50 6.50
N THR A 173 -6.77 7.79 6.58
CA THR A 173 -6.20 8.87 7.41
C THR A 173 -6.36 10.29 6.83
N TRP A 174 -7.22 10.48 5.83
CA TRP A 174 -7.42 11.78 5.17
C TRP A 174 -8.14 12.83 6.05
N SER A 175 -8.55 12.48 7.27
CA SER A 175 -9.35 13.34 8.16
C SER A 175 -8.56 14.43 8.91
N GLY A 176 -7.23 14.51 8.78
CA GLY A 176 -6.43 15.53 9.49
C GLY A 176 -6.39 15.36 11.02
N LEU A 177 -7.12 14.38 11.57
CA LEU A 177 -7.06 13.98 12.97
C LEU A 177 -5.86 13.06 13.16
N ALA A 178 -5.10 13.27 14.24
CA ALA A 178 -4.04 12.36 14.63
C ALA A 178 -4.64 11.02 15.07
N THR A 179 -4.94 10.15 14.10
CA THR A 179 -5.54 8.85 14.39
C THR A 179 -4.43 7.89 14.80
N ASN A 180 -4.56 7.34 16.01
CA ASN A 180 -3.73 6.24 16.50
C ASN A 180 -4.15 4.89 15.87
N PHE A 181 -4.54 4.89 14.59
CA PHE A 181 -5.15 3.72 13.95
C PHE A 181 -4.24 2.49 14.06
N SER A 182 -2.93 2.64 13.83
CA SER A 182 -1.98 1.53 13.97
C SER A 182 -1.94 0.95 15.40
N GLN A 183 -2.08 1.78 16.44
CA GLN A 183 -2.15 1.32 17.83
C GLN A 183 -3.47 0.61 18.13
N ILE A 184 -4.60 1.14 17.66
CA ILE A 184 -5.92 0.51 17.85
C ILE A 184 -5.98 -0.81 17.07
N PHE A 185 -5.44 -0.83 15.85
CA PHE A 185 -5.33 -2.02 15.03
C PHE A 185 -4.44 -3.07 15.69
N GLN A 186 -3.31 -2.66 16.29
CA GLN A 186 -2.48 -3.55 17.11
C GLN A 186 -3.28 -4.18 18.25
N GLN A 187 -3.97 -3.37 19.05
CA GLN A 187 -4.78 -3.88 20.17
C GLN A 187 -5.78 -4.93 19.70
N LYS A 188 -6.51 -4.64 18.60
CA LYS A 188 -7.48 -5.57 18.00
C LYS A 188 -6.84 -6.85 17.48
N LEU A 189 -5.64 -6.78 16.88
CA LEU A 189 -4.91 -7.97 16.43
C LEU A 189 -4.50 -8.91 17.57
N PHE A 190 -4.38 -8.43 18.80
CA PHE A 190 -4.04 -9.25 19.97
C PHE A 190 -5.25 -9.60 20.86
N GLU A 191 -6.47 -9.19 20.48
CA GLU A 191 -7.69 -9.65 21.14
C GLU A 191 -7.96 -11.13 20.82
N ALA A 192 -8.30 -11.92 21.85
CA ALA A 192 -8.45 -13.38 21.74
C ALA A 192 -9.54 -13.82 20.75
N ASP A 193 -10.62 -13.05 20.63
CA ASP A 193 -11.82 -13.46 19.90
C ASP A 193 -11.82 -13.05 18.42
N ASN A 194 -11.03 -12.03 18.05
CA ASN A 194 -11.08 -11.41 16.71
C ASN A 194 -9.70 -11.05 16.12
N GLY A 195 -8.60 -11.38 16.81
CA GLY A 195 -7.24 -11.04 16.40
C GLY A 195 -6.53 -12.11 15.57
N PHE A 196 -5.21 -12.22 15.74
CA PHE A 196 -4.37 -13.18 15.04
C PHE A 196 -4.79 -14.64 15.21
N SER A 197 -5.46 -14.98 16.32
CA SER A 197 -6.02 -16.32 16.57
C SER A 197 -7.08 -16.76 15.55
N LYS A 198 -7.67 -15.80 14.81
CA LYS A 198 -8.68 -16.04 13.76
C LYS A 198 -8.14 -15.81 12.36
N LEU A 199 -6.92 -15.29 12.23
CA LEU A 199 -6.29 -15.07 10.93
C LEU A 199 -5.62 -16.37 10.44
N PRO A 200 -5.42 -16.51 9.12
CA PRO A 200 -4.77 -17.69 8.57
C PRO A 200 -3.37 -17.93 9.18
N GLU A 201 -3.06 -19.17 9.54
CA GLU A 201 -1.71 -19.57 10.01
C GLU A 201 -0.63 -19.40 8.92
N SER A 202 -1.06 -19.28 7.65
CA SER A 202 -0.22 -18.93 6.52
C SER A 202 0.28 -17.48 6.55
N LEU A 203 -0.36 -16.60 7.32
CA LEU A 203 0.03 -15.19 7.48
C LEU A 203 1.10 -15.04 8.56
N SER A 204 2.30 -14.65 8.16
CA SER A 204 3.44 -14.43 9.06
C SER A 204 3.46 -13.03 9.67
N ALA A 205 3.07 -12.01 8.91
CA ALA A 205 3.05 -10.63 9.39
C ALA A 205 2.12 -9.73 8.54
N ILE A 206 1.65 -8.65 9.15
CA ILE A 206 0.98 -7.53 8.49
C ILE A 206 1.90 -6.32 8.55
N VAL A 207 2.21 -5.74 7.39
CA VAL A 207 2.97 -4.50 7.26
C VAL A 207 1.97 -3.37 6.98
N TYR A 208 1.62 -2.61 8.02
CA TYR A 208 0.73 -1.46 7.91
C TYR A 208 1.52 -0.22 7.49
N ILE A 209 1.08 0.42 6.40
CA ILE A 209 1.72 1.61 5.84
C ILE A 209 0.73 2.76 5.72
N GLU A 210 0.96 3.82 6.48
CA GLU A 210 0.28 5.10 6.27
C GLU A 210 0.98 5.85 5.14
N LYS A 211 0.31 5.91 3.98
CA LYS A 211 0.80 6.55 2.76
C LYS A 211 0.12 7.90 2.56
N LYS A 212 0.89 8.90 2.17
CA LYS A 212 0.41 10.25 1.86
C LYS A 212 0.90 10.70 0.49
N ILE A 213 0.12 11.55 -0.16
CA ILE A 213 0.54 12.29 -1.35
C ILE A 213 0.57 13.77 -0.97
N ILE A 214 1.76 14.37 -0.96
CA ILE A 214 1.95 15.77 -0.62
C ILE A 214 2.62 16.45 -1.81
N CYS A 215 1.97 17.48 -2.37
CA CYS A 215 2.42 18.16 -3.58
C CYS A 215 2.74 17.16 -4.71
N ALA A 216 1.85 16.21 -4.95
CA ALA A 216 1.98 15.11 -5.92
C ALA A 216 3.18 14.16 -5.71
N ARG A 217 3.77 14.17 -4.51
CA ARG A 217 4.87 13.25 -4.17
C ARG A 217 4.42 12.25 -3.13
N PHE A 218 4.69 10.99 -3.40
CA PHE A 218 4.39 9.89 -2.48
C PHE A 218 5.32 9.93 -1.25
N ARG A 219 4.73 9.71 -0.09
CA ARG A 219 5.36 9.74 1.24
C ARG A 219 4.84 8.58 2.08
N VAL A 220 5.69 8.07 2.97
CA VAL A 220 5.32 7.16 4.05
C VAL A 220 5.49 7.90 5.37
N SER A 221 4.51 7.79 6.25
CA SER A 221 4.62 8.22 7.65
C SER A 221 5.21 7.08 8.46
N ILE A 222 6.53 7.06 8.66
CA ILE A 222 7.22 5.94 9.35
C ILE A 222 6.71 5.78 10.77
N GLU A 223 6.58 6.88 11.52
CA GLU A 223 6.12 6.90 12.91
C GLU A 223 4.71 6.33 13.12
N ARG A 224 3.90 6.33 12.05
CA ARG A 224 2.52 5.82 12.08
C ARG A 224 2.39 4.46 11.41
N SER A 225 3.41 4.05 10.67
CA SER A 225 3.48 2.74 10.01
C SER A 225 4.04 1.70 10.99
N ALA A 226 3.67 0.43 10.83
CA ALA A 226 4.04 -0.60 11.79
C ALA A 226 4.07 -1.99 11.14
N VAL A 227 4.76 -2.92 11.79
CA VAL A 227 4.73 -4.35 11.46
C VAL A 227 4.14 -5.11 12.63
N PHE A 228 3.14 -5.93 12.34
CA PHE A 228 2.50 -6.81 13.30
C PHE A 228 2.82 -8.25 12.94
N HIS A 229 3.64 -8.91 13.74
CA HIS A 229 3.99 -10.32 13.55
C HIS A 229 2.88 -11.22 14.10
N ASN A 230 2.47 -12.22 13.32
CA ASN A 230 1.48 -13.20 13.75
C ASN A 230 2.16 -14.28 14.61
N PRO A 231 1.85 -14.39 15.91
CA PRO A 231 2.46 -15.41 16.77
C PRO A 231 1.98 -16.83 16.47
N TYR A 232 0.91 -17.00 15.69
CA TYR A 232 0.33 -18.30 15.30
C TYR A 232 0.71 -18.73 13.89
N ALA A 233 1.67 -18.07 13.25
CA ALA A 233 2.08 -18.41 11.89
C ALA A 233 2.84 -19.75 11.84
N GLU A 234 2.51 -20.61 10.87
CA GLU A 234 3.23 -21.86 10.63
C GLU A 234 4.69 -21.59 10.22
N TYR A 235 4.88 -20.57 9.38
CA TYR A 235 6.19 -20.08 8.95
C TYR A 235 6.41 -18.65 9.50
N PRO A 236 6.92 -18.47 10.72
CA PRO A 236 7.16 -17.14 11.28
C PRO A 236 8.24 -16.40 10.51
N LEU A 237 8.06 -15.09 10.34
CA LEU A 237 9.03 -14.22 9.70
C LEU A 237 9.85 -13.47 10.76
N SER A 238 11.17 -13.45 10.58
CA SER A 238 12.09 -12.76 11.50
C SER A 238 11.82 -11.26 11.57
N GLU A 239 11.80 -10.71 12.79
CA GLU A 239 11.67 -9.26 13.03
C GLU A 239 12.79 -8.45 12.36
N THR A 240 13.97 -9.06 12.18
CA THR A 240 15.13 -8.41 11.57
C THR A 240 14.91 -8.02 10.10
N VAL A 241 13.94 -8.63 9.40
CA VAL A 241 13.60 -8.32 8.00
C VAL A 241 13.22 -6.86 7.84
N PHE A 242 12.45 -6.33 8.81
CA PHE A 242 11.92 -4.97 8.77
C PHE A 242 12.79 -3.96 9.53
N PHE A 243 13.87 -4.40 10.15
CA PHE A 243 14.78 -3.52 10.91
C PHE A 243 15.35 -2.40 10.02
N THR A 244 15.67 -2.69 8.76
CA THR A 244 16.15 -1.67 7.82
C THR A 244 15.06 -0.67 7.41
N MET A 245 13.80 -1.09 7.46
CA MET A 245 12.65 -0.27 7.07
C MET A 245 12.24 0.70 8.18
N PHE A 246 12.30 0.28 9.45
CA PHE A 246 11.78 1.07 10.58
C PHE A 246 12.85 1.56 11.58
N CYS A 247 14.03 0.92 11.68
CA CYS A 247 15.02 1.24 12.72
C CYS A 247 16.28 1.98 12.23
N GLN A 248 16.51 2.12 10.92
CA GLN A 248 17.67 2.89 10.40
C GLN A 248 17.57 4.41 10.63
N HIS A 249 16.43 4.91 11.12
CA HIS A 249 16.17 6.35 11.31
C HIS A 249 16.56 6.90 12.68
N GLU A 250 16.78 6.07 13.70
CA GLU A 250 17.06 6.58 15.07
C GLU A 250 18.51 7.06 15.29
N LYS A 251 19.44 6.80 14.36
CA LYS A 251 20.85 7.18 14.52
C LYS A 251 21.27 8.31 13.58
N GLY A 252 20.55 9.42 13.68
CA GLY A 252 21.08 10.76 13.46
C GLY A 252 21.27 11.20 12.00
N ARG A 253 20.68 12.37 11.71
CA ARG A 253 21.01 13.28 10.59
C ARG A 253 20.89 12.65 9.21
N GLU A 254 19.82 13.06 8.52
CA GLU A 254 19.75 13.26 7.06
C GLU A 254 20.90 12.63 6.27
N LYS A 255 20.85 11.30 6.07
CA LYS A 255 21.17 10.82 4.74
C LYS A 255 19.97 11.17 3.90
N VAL A 256 20.04 12.36 3.27
CA VAL A 256 19.27 12.63 2.07
C VAL A 256 19.64 11.50 1.11
N LEU A 257 18.80 10.47 1.08
CA LEU A 257 18.82 9.46 0.04
C LEU A 257 18.75 10.23 -1.27
N PRO A 258 19.67 10.03 -2.23
CA PRO A 258 19.53 10.63 -3.54
C PRO A 258 18.22 10.08 -4.12
N SER A 259 17.21 10.92 -4.25
CA SER A 259 15.87 10.48 -4.63
C SER A 259 15.10 11.65 -5.22
N THR A 260 14.82 11.56 -6.52
CA THR A 260 13.95 12.48 -7.25
C THR A 260 12.45 12.20 -7.03
N SER A 261 12.01 11.20 -6.26
CA SER A 261 10.56 10.88 -6.15
C SER A 261 10.01 10.57 -4.75
N ILE A 262 10.60 9.67 -3.95
CA ILE A 262 10.04 9.26 -2.63
C ILE A 262 10.92 9.76 -1.47
N LYS A 263 10.42 10.72 -0.68
CA LYS A 263 11.01 11.15 0.60
C LYS A 263 10.30 10.46 1.77
N LEU A 264 11.05 10.12 2.79
CA LEU A 264 10.52 9.71 4.10
C LEU A 264 10.25 11.00 4.88
N TRP A 265 9.12 11.09 5.59
CA TRP A 265 8.74 12.27 6.36
C TRP A 265 8.72 11.93 7.85
N GLU A 266 9.39 12.77 8.64
CA GLU A 266 9.39 12.76 10.10
C GLU A 266 8.46 13.88 10.57
N GLY A 267 7.52 13.55 11.46
CA GLY A 267 6.60 14.50 12.04
C GLY A 267 7.27 15.23 13.19
N TRP A 268 7.50 16.53 13.06
CA TRP A 268 7.89 17.35 14.20
C TRP A 268 6.67 17.57 15.09
N PHE A 269 6.80 17.19 16.37
CA PHE A 269 5.99 17.74 17.44
C PHE A 269 6.26 19.24 17.56
N CYS A 270 5.20 20.05 17.52
CA CYS A 270 5.15 21.24 18.36
C CYS A 270 4.13 20.95 19.46
N LEU A 271 4.59 21.17 20.70
CA LEU A 271 3.88 21.07 21.97
C LEU A 271 2.51 21.76 21.96
#